data_AF-A0A3M6TWD5-F1
#
_entry.id   AF-A0A3M6TWD5-F1
#
_cell.length_a   1.000
_cell.length_b   1.000
_cell.length_c   1.000
_cell.angle_alpha   90.00
_cell.angle_beta   90.00
_cell.angle_gamma   90.00
#
_symmetry.space_group_name_H-M   'P 1'
#
loop_
_entity.id
_entity.type
_entity.pdbx_description
1 polymer ?
#
loop_
_entity_poly.entity_id
_entity_poly.type
_entity_poly.pdbx_seq_one_letter_code
_entity_poly.pdbx_strand_id
1 'polypeptide(L)'
;MKNRLELRRDNLLAWRELFTNLYELKSLVFDFGRNTSTLCLTGEGISLSVDSATKDFVLNFDLLLRGEVRVSIVLELDNADLFTVHYTSNNAFLSSNGKEVFYGVGHWKGWRRIARNLDTDLRKGIKFPDKKNARKGKMTLTEVQSILLHGKGLIDNITLMRSAHEHSFLAAANWFLRYQNNLGSWPITVKRKVIDGVTLLPDWYSAMGQGQGMSLLTRAYLFTKNPAYLRAALRATKLFKVKAVDKGVLNTFMNQYHWYEEYPTSPSTLVLNGFIYSLLGLYDLKLTAGPQQGAEAAELFDQGMRSLKAMLPLYDSGSGSFYDLRHMTMRVAPNLARWDYHTLHVSLLYVLANIDPDPILKTTAMRWEGYTQGKRAKHN
;
A
#
# COMPACT_ATOMS: atom_id res chain seq x y z
N MET A 1 38.30 -0.43 -36.96
CA MET A 1 36.97 -0.31 -37.60
C MET A 1 35.87 -0.64 -36.59
N LYS A 2 35.12 0.40 -36.17
CA LYS A 2 33.66 0.47 -35.93
C LYS A 2 32.97 -0.66 -35.12
N ASN A 3 32.13 -0.44 -34.12
CA ASN A 3 31.53 0.76 -33.54
C ASN A 3 31.02 0.44 -32.13
N ARG A 4 31.21 1.38 -31.20
CA ARG A 4 30.49 1.54 -29.93
C ARG A 4 29.00 1.75 -30.22
N LEU A 5 28.12 1.02 -29.51
CA LEU A 5 26.69 1.34 -29.45
C LEU A 5 26.45 2.22 -28.21
N GLU A 6 26.26 3.51 -28.47
CA GLU A 6 25.73 4.49 -27.52
C GLU A 6 24.25 4.23 -27.26
N LEU A 7 23.85 4.07 -25.99
CA LEU A 7 22.46 4.14 -25.56
C LEU A 7 22.03 5.61 -25.51
N ARG A 8 21.41 6.08 -26.60
CA ARG A 8 20.76 7.40 -26.64
C ARG A 8 19.43 7.37 -25.88
N ARG A 9 19.21 8.42 -25.10
CA ARG A 9 17.94 8.85 -24.52
C ARG A 9 16.98 9.24 -25.66
N ASP A 10 16.22 8.30 -26.21
CA ASP A 10 15.05 8.61 -27.04
C ASP A 10 14.16 7.36 -27.10
N ASN A 11 13.26 7.19 -26.13
CA ASN A 11 12.16 6.20 -26.19
C ASN A 11 11.01 6.48 -25.21
N LEU A 12 10.71 7.77 -24.97
CA LEU A 12 9.55 8.18 -24.18
C LEU A 12 8.30 8.50 -25.02
N LEU A 13 8.42 8.49 -26.36
CA LEU A 13 7.33 8.81 -27.28
C LEU A 13 6.66 7.58 -27.92
N ALA A 14 7.31 6.40 -27.91
CA ALA A 14 6.77 5.18 -28.51
C ALA A 14 5.65 4.50 -27.66
N TRP A 15 5.36 5.00 -26.46
CA TRP A 15 4.29 4.46 -25.60
C TRP A 15 2.94 5.16 -25.78
N ARG A 16 2.87 6.24 -26.58
CA ARG A 16 1.62 6.98 -26.83
C ARG A 16 0.78 6.43 -27.98
N GLU A 17 1.35 5.60 -28.85
CA GLU A 17 0.67 5.13 -30.07
C GLU A 17 0.09 3.71 -30.00
N LEU A 18 0.27 3.00 -28.88
CA LEU A 18 -0.32 1.66 -28.67
C LEU A 18 -1.70 1.68 -27.97
N PHE A 19 -2.26 2.87 -27.70
CA PHE A 19 -3.54 3.02 -26.97
C PHE A 19 -4.71 3.55 -27.81
N THR A 20 -4.58 3.62 -29.13
CA THR A 20 -5.66 4.14 -30.01
C THR A 20 -6.63 3.08 -30.53
N ASN A 21 -6.53 1.82 -30.11
CA ASN A 21 -7.44 0.74 -30.56
C ASN A 21 -8.05 -0.06 -29.39
N LEU A 22 -8.58 0.64 -28.39
CA LEU A 22 -9.57 0.07 -27.47
C LEU A 22 -10.92 0.71 -27.82
N TYR A 23 -11.85 -0.13 -28.28
CA TYR A 23 -13.24 0.19 -28.64
C TYR A 23 -13.76 1.48 -27.98
N GLU A 24 -13.92 2.53 -28.78
CA GLU A 24 -14.70 3.72 -28.41
C GLU A 24 -16.16 3.30 -28.18
N LEU A 25 -16.48 2.91 -26.95
CA LEU A 25 -17.84 3.08 -26.44
C LEU A 25 -18.07 4.58 -26.34
N LYS A 26 -18.85 5.13 -27.28
CA LYS A 26 -19.40 6.50 -27.19
C LYS A 26 -19.84 6.76 -25.75
N SER A 27 -19.32 7.80 -25.09
CA SER A 27 -19.74 8.14 -23.74
C SER A 27 -21.23 8.45 -23.75
N LEU A 28 -22.02 7.61 -23.09
CA LEU A 28 -23.46 7.75 -22.95
C LEU A 28 -23.69 8.12 -21.49
N VAL A 29 -23.81 9.42 -21.22
CA VAL A 29 -24.17 9.89 -19.88
C VAL A 29 -25.60 9.45 -19.59
N PHE A 30 -25.77 8.54 -18.63
CA PHE A 30 -27.08 8.08 -18.17
C PHE A 30 -27.57 8.93 -17.00
N ASP A 31 -28.70 9.61 -17.17
CA ASP A 31 -29.40 10.38 -16.14
C ASP A 31 -30.48 9.51 -15.48
N PHE A 32 -30.27 9.11 -14.23
CA PHE A 32 -31.23 8.32 -13.47
C PHE A 32 -31.91 9.19 -12.40
N GLY A 33 -33.24 9.14 -12.36
CA GLY A 33 -34.05 9.89 -11.40
C GLY A 33 -34.95 11.01 -11.97
N ARG A 34 -35.14 11.08 -13.30
CA ARG A 34 -36.05 12.09 -13.92
C ARG A 34 -37.54 11.91 -13.61
N ASN A 35 -38.00 10.77 -13.07
CA ASN A 35 -39.44 10.50 -12.87
C ASN A 35 -39.85 9.69 -11.62
N THR A 36 -39.00 9.52 -10.61
CA THR A 36 -39.36 8.76 -9.39
C THR A 36 -39.41 9.66 -8.15
N SER A 37 -40.62 9.79 -7.60
CA SER A 37 -40.98 10.56 -6.40
C SER A 37 -40.71 9.82 -5.08
N THR A 38 -39.93 8.73 -5.10
CA THR A 38 -39.67 7.95 -3.91
C THR A 38 -38.48 8.50 -3.13
N LEU A 39 -38.78 9.06 -1.95
CA LEU A 39 -37.81 9.40 -0.89
C LEU A 39 -37.05 8.15 -0.35
N CYS A 40 -37.40 6.95 -0.80
CA CYS A 40 -36.80 5.69 -0.40
C CYS A 40 -36.18 4.96 -1.60
N LEU A 41 -34.98 4.40 -1.44
CA LEU A 41 -34.26 3.58 -2.44
C LEU A 41 -34.89 2.18 -2.63
N THR A 42 -36.22 2.06 -2.56
CA THR A 42 -36.97 0.78 -2.45
C THR A 42 -37.71 0.37 -3.73
N GLY A 43 -37.54 1.07 -4.85
CA GLY A 43 -38.09 0.67 -6.17
C GLY A 43 -37.14 -0.26 -6.95
N GLU A 44 -37.59 -0.76 -8.10
CA GLU A 44 -36.82 -1.71 -8.96
C GLU A 44 -35.51 -1.13 -9.53
N GLY A 45 -35.39 0.20 -9.61
CA GLY A 45 -34.22 0.87 -10.17
C GLY A 45 -34.12 0.74 -11.70
N ILE A 46 -33.02 1.23 -12.27
CA ILE A 46 -32.67 1.00 -13.69
C ILE A 46 -31.67 -0.15 -13.76
N SER A 47 -31.97 -1.19 -14.53
CA SER A 47 -31.09 -2.34 -14.75
C SER A 47 -30.31 -2.18 -16.05
N LEU A 48 -28.99 -2.40 -15.99
CA LEU A 48 -28.09 -2.44 -17.12
C LEU A 48 -27.48 -3.85 -17.20
N SER A 49 -27.55 -4.46 -18.39
CA SER A 49 -26.80 -5.67 -18.71
C SER A 49 -25.32 -5.31 -18.93
N VAL A 50 -24.43 -6.18 -18.46
CA VAL A 50 -22.99 -6.04 -18.67
C VAL A 50 -22.46 -7.35 -19.23
N ASP A 51 -21.76 -7.26 -20.35
CA ASP A 51 -21.01 -8.41 -20.86
C ASP A 51 -19.79 -8.65 -19.95
N SER A 52 -19.80 -9.80 -19.27
CA SER A 52 -18.70 -10.24 -18.42
C SER A 52 -18.01 -11.50 -18.95
N ALA A 53 -18.15 -11.78 -20.26
CA ALA A 53 -17.51 -12.92 -20.93
C ALA A 53 -15.98 -12.92 -20.80
N THR A 54 -15.35 -11.75 -20.65
CA THR A 54 -13.90 -11.63 -20.42
C THR A 54 -13.46 -12.11 -19.04
N LYS A 55 -14.39 -12.37 -18.11
CA LYS A 55 -14.14 -12.70 -16.70
C LYS A 55 -13.30 -11.66 -15.97
N ASP A 56 -13.47 -10.40 -16.37
CA ASP A 56 -12.88 -9.24 -15.73
C ASP A 56 -13.80 -8.72 -14.62
N PHE A 57 -13.26 -8.55 -13.42
CA PHE A 57 -14.04 -8.21 -12.22
C PHE A 57 -13.61 -6.94 -11.51
N VAL A 58 -12.83 -6.08 -12.18
CA VAL A 58 -12.59 -4.71 -11.71
C VAL A 58 -13.55 -3.76 -12.43
N LEU A 59 -14.61 -3.38 -11.72
CA LEU A 59 -15.63 -2.46 -12.18
C LEU A 59 -15.16 -1.01 -12.05
N ASN A 60 -15.34 -0.23 -13.12
CA ASN A 60 -15.06 1.19 -13.15
C ASN A 60 -16.26 1.95 -13.67
N PHE A 61 -16.54 3.13 -13.12
CA PHE A 61 -17.57 4.04 -13.63
C PHE A 61 -17.34 5.45 -13.10
N ASP A 62 -17.74 6.45 -13.87
CA ASP A 62 -17.81 7.83 -13.42
C ASP A 62 -19.20 8.09 -12.83
N LEU A 63 -19.26 8.73 -11.66
CA LEU A 63 -20.50 9.02 -10.96
C LEU A 63 -20.55 10.48 -10.50
N LEU A 64 -21.67 11.14 -10.79
CA LEU A 64 -22.04 12.45 -10.28
C LEU A 64 -23.31 12.32 -9.44
N LEU A 65 -23.22 12.73 -8.18
CA LEU A 65 -24.32 12.67 -7.22
C LEU A 65 -25.22 13.91 -7.36
N ARG A 66 -26.53 13.72 -7.53
CA ARG A 66 -27.56 14.78 -7.44
C ARG A 66 -28.48 14.64 -6.22
N GLY A 67 -28.36 13.52 -5.51
CA GLY A 67 -29.05 13.17 -4.29
C GLY A 67 -28.47 11.87 -3.74
N GLU A 68 -29.24 11.12 -2.96
CA GLU A 68 -28.85 9.77 -2.57
C GLU A 68 -28.78 8.86 -3.80
N VAL A 69 -27.75 8.03 -3.86
CA VAL A 69 -27.49 7.07 -4.94
C VAL A 69 -27.11 5.73 -4.35
N ARG A 70 -27.63 4.66 -4.97
CA ARG A 70 -27.14 3.29 -4.77
C ARG A 70 -26.89 2.63 -6.13
N VAL A 71 -25.65 2.24 -6.36
CA VAL A 71 -25.23 1.40 -7.49
C VAL A 71 -25.06 -0.02 -6.97
N SER A 72 -25.91 -0.95 -7.38
CA SER A 72 -25.87 -2.36 -6.96
C SER A 72 -25.35 -3.22 -8.09
N ILE A 73 -24.45 -4.16 -7.79
CA ILE A 73 -23.88 -5.10 -8.74
C ILE A 73 -24.34 -6.50 -8.36
N VAL A 74 -25.09 -7.16 -9.23
CA VAL A 74 -25.52 -8.55 -9.04
C VAL A 74 -24.44 -9.47 -9.59
N LEU A 75 -23.95 -10.35 -8.74
CA LEU A 75 -22.81 -11.23 -8.97
C LEU A 75 -23.25 -12.68 -8.86
N GLU A 76 -22.82 -13.51 -9.80
CA GLU A 76 -23.02 -14.96 -9.75
C GLU A 76 -21.74 -15.68 -9.31
N LEU A 77 -21.90 -16.72 -8.51
CA LEU A 77 -20.81 -17.59 -8.07
C LEU A 77 -20.83 -18.95 -8.79
N ASP A 78 -19.75 -19.71 -8.63
CA ASP A 78 -19.56 -21.06 -9.18
C ASP A 78 -20.62 -22.09 -8.75
N ASN A 79 -21.36 -21.83 -7.67
CA ASN A 79 -22.50 -22.64 -7.23
C ASN A 79 -23.87 -22.07 -7.67
N ALA A 80 -23.89 -21.14 -8.62
CA ALA A 80 -25.06 -20.40 -9.09
C ALA A 80 -25.76 -19.54 -8.01
N ASP A 81 -25.13 -19.30 -6.85
CA ASP A 81 -25.66 -18.34 -5.88
C ASP A 81 -25.47 -16.91 -6.40
N LEU A 82 -26.54 -16.12 -6.32
CA LEU A 82 -26.51 -14.68 -6.60
C LEU A 82 -26.24 -13.87 -5.33
N PHE A 83 -25.26 -12.98 -5.38
CA PHE A 83 -24.97 -11.99 -4.34
C PHE A 83 -25.04 -10.58 -4.91
N THR A 84 -25.43 -9.61 -4.10
CA THR A 84 -25.47 -8.20 -4.51
C THR A 84 -24.47 -7.38 -3.72
N VAL A 85 -23.63 -6.61 -4.41
CA VAL A 85 -22.74 -5.62 -3.79
C VAL A 85 -23.26 -4.21 -4.08
N HIS A 86 -23.58 -3.45 -3.04
CA HIS A 86 -24.13 -2.11 -3.13
C HIS A 86 -23.07 -1.06 -2.78
N TYR A 87 -22.90 -0.09 -3.67
CA TYR A 87 -22.15 1.14 -3.44
C TYR A 87 -23.14 2.27 -3.18
N THR A 88 -23.20 2.71 -1.92
CA THR A 88 -24.16 3.70 -1.44
C THR A 88 -23.48 5.04 -1.18
N SER A 89 -24.13 6.15 -1.53
CA SER A 89 -23.62 7.50 -1.25
C SER A 89 -23.78 7.85 0.24
N ASN A 90 -23.25 7.06 1.15
CA ASN A 90 -23.20 7.37 2.58
C ASN A 90 -21.80 7.06 3.13
N ASN A 91 -21.58 7.34 4.42
CA ASN A 91 -20.28 7.13 5.07
C ASN A 91 -20.20 5.80 5.85
N ALA A 92 -21.14 4.88 5.67
CA ALA A 92 -21.07 3.57 6.31
C ALA A 92 -19.86 2.80 5.76
N PHE A 93 -19.05 2.21 6.63
CA PHE A 93 -17.83 1.53 6.19
C PHE A 93 -18.13 0.28 5.36
N LEU A 94 -18.81 -0.70 5.99
CA LEU A 94 -19.19 -1.97 5.41
C LEU A 94 -20.31 -2.55 6.27
N SER A 95 -21.32 -3.16 5.64
CA SER A 95 -22.31 -4.01 6.30
C SER A 95 -22.75 -5.12 5.36
N SER A 96 -23.33 -6.18 5.91
CA SER A 96 -23.86 -7.29 5.13
C SER A 96 -25.15 -7.82 5.76
N ASN A 97 -26.05 -8.31 4.92
CA ASN A 97 -27.29 -8.96 5.35
C ASN A 97 -27.64 -10.08 4.35
N GLY A 98 -27.45 -11.34 4.75
CA GLY A 98 -27.66 -12.48 3.87
C GLY A 98 -26.74 -12.44 2.65
N LYS A 99 -27.33 -12.28 1.45
CA LYS A 99 -26.60 -12.20 0.17
C LYS A 99 -26.34 -10.76 -0.31
N GLU A 100 -26.66 -9.77 0.51
CA GLU A 100 -26.47 -8.35 0.21
C GLU A 100 -25.27 -7.78 0.99
N VAL A 101 -24.37 -7.07 0.31
CA VAL A 101 -23.17 -6.45 0.87
C VAL A 101 -23.17 -4.96 0.57
N PHE A 102 -23.02 -4.10 1.56
CA PHE A 102 -23.10 -2.65 1.41
C PHE A 102 -21.77 -1.97 1.74
N TYR A 103 -21.28 -1.14 0.83
CA TYR A 103 -20.15 -0.22 1.03
C TYR A 103 -20.66 1.21 0.88
N GLY A 104 -20.36 2.06 1.88
CA GLY A 104 -20.51 3.50 1.73
C GLY A 104 -19.32 4.08 0.97
N VAL A 105 -19.59 4.73 -0.16
CA VAL A 105 -18.56 5.39 -0.99
C VAL A 105 -18.43 6.89 -0.69
N GLY A 106 -19.21 7.38 0.27
CA GLY A 106 -19.24 8.77 0.74
C GLY A 106 -20.08 9.68 -0.14
N HIS A 107 -19.99 10.98 0.16
CA HIS A 107 -20.56 12.06 -0.63
C HIS A 107 -19.45 12.96 -1.19
N TRP A 108 -19.65 13.49 -2.39
CA TRP A 108 -18.76 14.46 -3.03
C TRP A 108 -19.54 15.37 -3.98
N LYS A 109 -18.90 16.44 -4.45
CA LYS A 109 -19.43 17.33 -5.49
C LYS A 109 -18.73 17.04 -6.83
N GLY A 110 -19.50 17.12 -7.92
CA GLY A 110 -18.99 16.89 -9.28
C GLY A 110 -18.80 15.42 -9.64
N TRP A 111 -18.15 15.19 -10.79
CA TRP A 111 -17.84 13.84 -11.28
C TRP A 111 -16.70 13.19 -10.50
N ARG A 112 -16.83 11.89 -10.24
CA ARG A 112 -15.77 11.08 -9.64
C ARG A 112 -15.72 9.70 -10.28
N ARG A 113 -14.52 9.28 -10.68
CA ARG A 113 -14.25 7.90 -11.06
C ARG A 113 -14.24 7.00 -9.82
N ILE A 114 -14.99 5.91 -9.88
CA ILE A 114 -14.99 4.82 -8.91
C ILE A 114 -14.39 3.59 -9.58
N ALA A 115 -13.49 2.90 -8.89
CA ALA A 115 -12.90 1.63 -9.31
C ALA A 115 -12.96 0.61 -8.17
N ARG A 116 -13.58 -0.55 -8.40
CA ARG A 116 -13.85 -1.57 -7.37
C ARG A 116 -13.47 -2.96 -7.88
N ASN A 117 -12.75 -3.72 -7.06
CA ASN A 117 -12.51 -5.13 -7.32
C ASN A 117 -13.66 -5.93 -6.68
N LEU A 118 -14.56 -6.44 -7.52
CA LEU A 118 -15.81 -7.07 -7.10
C LEU A 118 -15.58 -8.35 -6.29
N ASP A 119 -14.58 -9.16 -6.65
CA ASP A 119 -14.19 -10.36 -5.91
C ASP A 119 -13.70 -10.01 -4.49
N THR A 120 -12.84 -8.99 -4.36
CA THR A 120 -12.36 -8.51 -3.07
C THR A 120 -13.50 -7.96 -2.22
N ASP A 121 -14.36 -7.12 -2.81
CA ASP A 121 -15.48 -6.50 -2.13
C ASP A 121 -16.47 -7.55 -1.62
N LEU A 122 -16.81 -8.54 -2.44
CA LEU A 122 -17.70 -9.63 -2.06
C LEU A 122 -17.09 -10.48 -0.94
N ARG A 123 -15.84 -10.93 -1.10
CA ARG A 123 -15.15 -11.77 -0.10
C ARG A 123 -14.99 -11.07 1.25
N LYS A 124 -14.79 -9.76 1.26
CA LYS A 124 -14.69 -8.96 2.50
C LYS A 124 -16.07 -8.72 3.11
N GLY A 125 -17.08 -8.46 2.29
CA GLY A 125 -18.45 -8.22 2.72
C GLY A 125 -19.12 -9.42 3.38
N ILE A 126 -19.06 -10.59 2.75
CA ILE A 126 -19.66 -11.84 3.30
C ILE A 126 -19.07 -12.20 4.68
N LYS A 127 -17.84 -11.77 4.97
CA LYS A 127 -17.13 -12.06 6.22
C LYS A 127 -17.29 -10.96 7.27
N PHE A 128 -18.06 -9.91 7.01
CA PHE A 128 -18.23 -8.79 7.92
C PHE A 128 -19.50 -8.99 8.78
N PRO A 129 -19.50 -8.65 10.08
CA PRO A 129 -18.35 -8.24 10.91
C PRO A 129 -17.51 -9.43 11.40
N ASP A 130 -18.04 -10.66 11.30
CA ASP A 130 -17.48 -11.84 11.95
C ASP A 130 -16.30 -12.47 11.21
N LYS A 131 -15.09 -12.18 11.70
CA LYS A 131 -13.84 -12.78 11.21
C LYS A 131 -13.68 -14.27 11.58
N LYS A 132 -14.42 -14.79 12.56
CA LYS A 132 -14.17 -16.12 13.16
C LYS A 132 -15.02 -17.26 12.59
N ASN A 133 -16.21 -16.99 12.06
CA ASN A 133 -17.18 -18.00 11.57
C ASN A 133 -17.45 -17.94 10.06
N ALA A 134 -16.52 -17.38 9.27
CA ALA A 134 -16.68 -17.30 7.83
C ALA A 134 -16.82 -18.70 7.19
N ARG A 135 -17.81 -18.87 6.28
CA ARG A 135 -17.94 -20.05 5.42
C ARG A 135 -16.58 -20.41 4.83
N LYS A 136 -16.08 -21.60 5.16
CA LYS A 136 -14.76 -22.13 4.71
C LYS A 136 -14.76 -22.63 3.26
N GLY A 137 -15.77 -22.30 2.46
CA GLY A 137 -15.85 -22.68 1.05
C GLY A 137 -15.02 -21.78 0.17
N LYS A 138 -14.28 -22.37 -0.77
CA LYS A 138 -13.67 -21.64 -1.89
C LYS A 138 -14.82 -21.21 -2.81
N MET A 139 -15.22 -19.94 -2.72
CA MET A 139 -16.19 -19.34 -3.65
C MET A 139 -15.44 -18.66 -4.78
N THR A 140 -15.92 -18.83 -6.00
CA THR A 140 -15.36 -18.20 -7.20
C THR A 140 -16.42 -17.35 -7.86
N LEU A 141 -16.11 -16.06 -8.07
CA LEU A 141 -16.95 -15.16 -8.86
C LEU A 141 -16.90 -15.60 -10.33
N THR A 142 -18.06 -15.86 -10.93
CA THR A 142 -18.18 -16.35 -12.31
C THR A 142 -18.68 -15.29 -13.26
N GLU A 143 -19.68 -14.50 -12.87
CA GLU A 143 -20.36 -13.56 -13.77
C GLU A 143 -20.83 -12.29 -13.05
N VAL A 144 -20.87 -11.18 -13.79
CA VAL A 144 -21.58 -9.95 -13.40
C VAL A 144 -22.90 -9.93 -14.16
N GLN A 145 -23.99 -10.23 -13.45
CA GLN A 145 -25.32 -10.41 -14.05
C GLN A 145 -25.97 -9.07 -14.44
N SER A 146 -25.92 -8.09 -13.54
CA SER A 146 -26.52 -6.77 -13.82
C SER A 146 -25.97 -5.67 -12.91
N ILE A 147 -26.15 -4.44 -13.37
CA ILE A 147 -25.94 -3.22 -12.58
C ILE A 147 -27.28 -2.53 -12.38
N LEU A 148 -27.67 -2.32 -11.13
CA LEU A 148 -28.92 -1.68 -10.73
C LEU A 148 -28.66 -0.28 -10.17
N LEU A 149 -29.30 0.72 -10.74
CA LEU A 149 -29.15 2.12 -10.34
C LEU A 149 -30.39 2.60 -9.60
N HIS A 150 -30.20 3.15 -8.40
CA HIS A 150 -31.26 3.75 -7.59
C HIS A 150 -30.89 5.15 -7.15
N GLY A 151 -31.89 6.01 -6.99
CA GLY A 151 -31.72 7.37 -6.49
C GLY A 151 -31.60 8.40 -7.62
N LYS A 152 -30.82 9.47 -7.39
CA LYS A 152 -30.70 10.61 -8.33
C LYS A 152 -29.24 10.96 -8.64
N GLY A 153 -28.82 10.77 -9.88
CA GLY A 153 -27.45 11.06 -10.30
C GLY A 153 -27.22 10.88 -11.80
N LEU A 154 -25.96 11.08 -12.19
CA LEU A 154 -25.47 10.75 -13.54
C LEU A 154 -24.37 9.70 -13.43
N ILE A 155 -24.38 8.72 -14.31
CA ILE A 155 -23.33 7.70 -14.42
C ILE A 155 -22.83 7.62 -15.86
N ASP A 156 -21.53 7.38 -16.04
CA ASP A 156 -20.90 7.27 -17.36
C ASP A 156 -19.68 6.33 -17.30
N ASN A 157 -19.14 5.95 -18.46
CA ASN A 157 -17.91 5.17 -18.61
C ASN A 157 -17.86 3.88 -17.76
N ILE A 158 -18.98 3.15 -17.73
CA ILE A 158 -19.09 1.87 -17.03
C ILE A 158 -18.27 0.83 -17.78
N THR A 159 -17.23 0.28 -17.15
CA THR A 159 -16.35 -0.73 -17.76
C THR A 159 -15.95 -1.80 -16.76
N LEU A 160 -15.82 -3.05 -17.24
CA LEU A 160 -15.11 -4.11 -16.55
C LEU A 160 -13.68 -4.19 -17.10
N MET A 161 -12.72 -4.32 -16.19
CA MET A 161 -11.30 -4.42 -16.53
C MET A 161 -10.62 -5.52 -15.71
N ARG A 162 -9.51 -6.04 -16.22
CA ARG A 162 -8.67 -7.00 -15.48
C ARG A 162 -8.07 -6.41 -14.22
N SER A 163 -7.71 -5.12 -14.27
CA SER A 163 -7.06 -4.42 -13.16
C SER A 163 -7.27 -2.91 -13.24
N ALA A 164 -7.17 -2.23 -12.10
CA ALA A 164 -7.10 -0.77 -12.00
C ALA A 164 -5.93 -0.35 -11.10
N HIS A 165 -4.72 -0.83 -11.44
CA HIS A 165 -3.52 -0.63 -10.63
C HIS A 165 -3.15 0.83 -10.45
N GLU A 166 -3.21 1.63 -11.53
CA GLU A 166 -2.93 3.07 -11.47
C GLU A 166 -3.92 3.81 -10.55
N HIS A 167 -5.21 3.52 -10.68
CA HIS A 167 -6.23 4.12 -9.81
C HIS A 167 -5.97 3.78 -8.33
N SER A 168 -5.62 2.52 -8.04
CA SER A 168 -5.31 2.06 -6.68
C SER A 168 -4.05 2.75 -6.13
N PHE A 169 -3.02 2.89 -6.96
CA PHE A 169 -1.78 3.59 -6.63
C PHE A 169 -2.03 5.07 -6.29
N LEU A 170 -2.77 5.79 -7.14
CA LEU A 170 -3.10 7.20 -6.90
C LEU A 170 -4.06 7.39 -5.72
N ALA A 171 -4.99 6.46 -5.51
CA ALA A 171 -5.88 6.49 -4.34
C ALA A 171 -5.08 6.40 -3.04
N ALA A 172 -4.07 5.52 -2.98
CA ALA A 172 -3.15 5.43 -1.85
C ALA A 172 -2.32 6.72 -1.70
N ALA A 173 -1.70 7.23 -2.77
CA ALA A 173 -0.91 8.45 -2.71
C ALA A 173 -1.73 9.66 -2.23
N ASN A 174 -2.97 9.79 -2.69
CA ASN A 174 -3.91 10.82 -2.26
C ASN A 174 -4.33 10.68 -0.79
N TRP A 175 -4.43 9.45 -0.28
CA TRP A 175 -4.64 9.22 1.14
C TRP A 175 -3.45 9.73 1.96
N PHE A 176 -2.22 9.36 1.59
CA PHE A 176 -1.01 9.82 2.27
C PHE A 176 -0.88 11.35 2.24
N LEU A 177 -1.21 12.00 1.12
CA LEU A 177 -1.20 13.46 1.03
C LEU A 177 -2.23 14.11 1.98
N ARG A 178 -3.46 13.58 2.05
CA ARG A 178 -4.55 14.16 2.85
C ARG A 178 -4.36 13.96 4.35
N TYR A 179 -3.81 12.83 4.77
CA TYR A 179 -3.73 12.44 6.18
C TYR A 179 -2.33 12.62 6.79
N GLN A 180 -1.44 13.34 6.11
CA GLN A 180 -0.17 13.76 6.70
C GLN A 180 -0.40 14.90 7.70
N ASN A 181 0.00 14.72 8.95
CA ASN A 181 -0.13 15.74 9.98
C ASN A 181 0.85 16.92 9.76
N ASN A 182 0.79 17.94 10.62
CA ASN A 182 1.67 19.11 10.59
C ASN A 182 3.18 18.75 10.72
N LEU A 183 3.50 17.71 11.48
CA LEU A 183 4.86 17.15 11.65
C LEU A 183 5.37 16.41 10.40
N GLY A 184 4.56 16.25 9.35
CA GLY A 184 4.93 15.50 8.16
C GLY A 184 4.77 13.98 8.31
N SER A 185 4.00 13.53 9.29
CA SER A 185 3.93 12.11 9.68
C SER A 185 2.52 11.54 9.64
N TRP A 186 2.42 10.21 9.64
CA TRP A 186 1.16 9.47 9.66
C TRP A 186 1.02 8.72 11.00
N PRO A 187 0.23 9.23 11.96
CA PRO A 187 0.09 8.60 13.27
C PRO A 187 -0.64 7.27 13.18
N ILE A 188 -0.16 6.29 13.94
CA ILE A 188 -0.82 5.00 14.10
C ILE A 188 -1.71 5.08 15.35
N THR A 189 -3.02 5.12 15.12
CA THR A 189 -4.05 5.42 16.14
C THR A 189 -4.43 4.20 16.99
N VAL A 190 -3.73 3.09 16.86
CA VAL A 190 -4.01 1.84 17.59
C VAL A 190 -2.87 1.49 18.53
N LYS A 191 -3.23 0.95 19.70
CA LYS A 191 -2.30 0.36 20.66
C LYS A 191 -1.55 -0.80 20.02
N ARG A 192 -0.23 -0.89 20.25
CA ARG A 192 0.61 -2.00 19.79
C ARG A 192 1.40 -2.57 20.97
N LYS A 193 1.07 -3.80 21.38
CA LYS A 193 1.91 -4.60 22.28
C LYS A 193 3.03 -5.23 21.44
N VAL A 194 4.28 -4.88 21.72
CA VAL A 194 5.45 -5.36 20.97
C VAL A 194 6.02 -6.62 21.62
N ILE A 195 6.20 -6.56 22.94
CA ILE A 195 6.48 -7.70 23.82
C ILE A 195 5.73 -7.54 25.14
N ASP A 196 5.79 -8.54 26.01
CA ASP A 196 5.32 -8.39 27.39
C ASP A 196 6.08 -7.26 28.08
N GLY A 197 5.33 -6.35 28.72
CA GLY A 197 5.89 -5.15 29.36
C GLY A 197 6.17 -3.96 28.42
N VAL A 198 6.22 -4.13 27.10
CA VAL A 198 6.52 -3.04 26.15
C VAL A 198 5.35 -2.80 25.20
N THR A 199 4.67 -1.68 25.40
CA THR A 199 3.49 -1.29 24.61
C THR A 199 3.60 0.14 24.12
N LEU A 200 3.32 0.34 22.83
CA LEU A 200 3.07 1.65 22.25
C LEU A 200 1.58 1.99 22.39
N LEU A 201 1.30 3.12 23.04
CA LEU A 201 -0.03 3.71 23.08
C LEU A 201 -0.36 4.35 21.71
N PRO A 202 -1.65 4.54 21.38
CA PRO A 202 -2.08 5.26 20.18
C PRO A 202 -1.31 6.56 19.93
N ASP A 203 -1.26 6.95 18.65
CA ASP A 203 -0.49 8.09 18.14
C ASP A 203 1.02 7.91 18.35
N TRP A 204 1.49 6.72 17.99
CA TRP A 204 2.89 6.42 17.74
C TRP A 204 3.18 6.45 16.24
N TYR A 205 4.45 6.52 15.85
CA TYR A 205 4.87 6.59 14.47
C TYR A 205 5.83 5.44 14.11
N SER A 206 5.98 5.16 12.82
CA SER A 206 6.87 4.09 12.34
C SER A 206 7.80 4.63 11.27
N ALA A 207 9.11 4.40 11.40
CA ALA A 207 10.08 4.72 10.36
C ALA A 207 9.78 3.97 9.06
N MET A 208 9.28 2.73 9.15
CA MET A 208 8.82 1.96 8.00
C MET A 208 7.62 2.64 7.33
N GLY A 209 6.63 3.08 8.12
CA GLY A 209 5.46 3.80 7.61
C GLY A 209 5.85 5.10 6.89
N GLN A 210 6.78 5.87 7.47
CA GLN A 210 7.32 7.08 6.86
C GLN A 210 8.09 6.76 5.56
N GLY A 211 8.95 5.74 5.56
CA GLY A 211 9.71 5.29 4.40
C GLY A 211 8.83 4.87 3.24
N GLN A 212 7.87 3.99 3.49
CA GLN A 212 6.87 3.54 2.52
C GLN A 212 6.06 4.71 1.97
N GLY A 213 5.66 5.65 2.84
CA GLY A 213 5.00 6.89 2.43
C GLY A 213 5.87 7.73 1.49
N MET A 214 7.16 7.90 1.80
CA MET A 214 8.11 8.59 0.92
C MET A 214 8.23 7.91 -0.44
N SER A 215 8.46 6.59 -0.48
CA SER A 215 8.54 5.80 -1.72
C SER A 215 7.29 5.90 -2.59
N LEU A 216 6.11 5.89 -1.99
CA LEU A 216 4.83 6.04 -2.70
C LEU A 216 4.68 7.45 -3.27
N LEU A 217 4.92 8.47 -2.46
CA LEU A 217 4.74 9.88 -2.83
C LEU A 217 5.76 10.34 -3.89
N THR A 218 7.01 9.87 -3.83
CA THR A 218 8.02 10.18 -4.87
C THR A 218 7.63 9.57 -6.21
N ARG A 219 7.16 8.32 -6.23
CA ARG A 219 6.62 7.69 -7.45
C ARG A 219 5.39 8.44 -7.96
N ALA A 220 4.49 8.89 -7.08
CA ALA A 220 3.31 9.65 -7.47
C ALA A 220 3.68 11.01 -8.06
N TYR A 221 4.70 11.69 -7.50
CA TYR A 221 5.27 12.89 -8.09
C TYR A 221 5.88 12.62 -9.47
N LEU A 222 6.69 11.58 -9.61
CA LEU A 222 7.32 11.24 -10.88
C LEU A 222 6.29 10.92 -11.97
N PHE A 223 5.19 10.26 -11.59
CA PHE A 223 4.09 9.90 -12.48
C PHE A 223 3.22 11.12 -12.88
N THR A 224 2.78 11.91 -11.92
CA THR A 224 1.80 13.00 -12.15
C THR A 224 2.43 14.38 -12.38
N LYS A 225 3.69 14.56 -12.00
CA LYS A 225 4.38 15.86 -11.85
C LYS A 225 3.70 16.83 -10.87
N ASN A 226 2.77 16.37 -10.03
CA ASN A 226 2.13 17.22 -9.04
C ASN A 226 3.08 17.48 -7.84
N PRO A 227 3.53 18.72 -7.62
CA PRO A 227 4.53 19.03 -6.60
C PRO A 227 4.01 18.85 -5.17
N ALA A 228 2.70 18.69 -4.96
CA ALA A 228 2.14 18.39 -3.64
C ALA A 228 2.68 17.07 -3.07
N TYR A 229 2.86 16.04 -3.91
CA TYR A 229 3.41 14.76 -3.46
C TYR A 229 4.88 14.88 -3.04
N LEU A 230 5.70 15.60 -3.81
CA LEU A 230 7.11 15.82 -3.46
C LEU A 230 7.24 16.63 -2.16
N ARG A 231 6.45 17.68 -1.98
CA ARG A 231 6.42 18.46 -0.73
C ARG A 231 6.02 17.59 0.47
N ALA A 232 5.04 16.70 0.30
CA ALA A 232 4.64 15.78 1.36
C ALA A 232 5.77 14.78 1.69
N ALA A 233 6.44 14.22 0.68
CA ALA A 233 7.59 13.33 0.88
C ALA A 233 8.74 14.04 1.61
N LEU A 234 9.09 15.27 1.22
CA LEU A 234 10.10 16.08 1.89
C LEU A 234 9.76 16.37 3.36
N ARG A 235 8.48 16.59 3.69
CA ARG A 235 8.07 16.80 5.09
C ARG A 235 8.22 15.54 5.94
N ALA A 236 8.18 14.36 5.33
CA ALA A 236 8.21 13.08 6.04
C ALA A 236 9.56 12.74 6.68
N THR A 237 10.64 13.42 6.29
CA THR A 237 11.98 13.25 6.88
C THR A 237 12.10 13.85 8.28
N LYS A 238 11.26 14.83 8.63
CA LYS A 238 11.33 15.55 9.92
C LYS A 238 11.37 14.62 11.12
N LEU A 239 10.57 13.56 11.10
CA LEU A 239 10.43 12.61 12.20
C LEU A 239 11.71 11.81 12.49
N PHE A 240 12.57 11.61 11.47
CA PHE A 240 13.83 10.87 11.58
C PHE A 240 14.88 11.60 12.41
N LYS A 241 14.66 12.88 12.74
CA LYS A 241 15.54 13.69 13.58
C LYS A 241 15.04 13.82 15.01
N VAL A 242 13.86 13.26 15.31
CA VAL A 242 13.24 13.30 16.65
C VAL A 242 13.45 11.95 17.32
N LYS A 243 13.90 11.96 18.57
CA LYS A 243 14.16 10.73 19.33
C LYS A 243 12.86 9.95 19.57
N ALA A 244 12.95 8.63 19.61
CA ALA A 244 11.80 7.75 19.89
C ALA A 244 11.11 8.11 21.22
N VAL A 245 11.90 8.44 22.25
CA VAL A 245 11.39 8.90 23.56
C VAL A 245 10.62 10.22 23.49
N ASP A 246 10.91 11.06 22.48
CA ASP A 246 10.30 12.37 22.25
C ASP A 246 9.26 12.31 21.12
N LYS A 247 8.54 11.19 20.99
CA LYS A 247 7.53 10.95 19.94
C LYS A 247 8.06 11.00 18.50
N GLY A 248 9.34 10.70 18.31
CA GLY A 248 9.97 10.52 17.01
C GLY A 248 10.19 9.06 16.64
N VAL A 249 11.17 8.81 15.76
CA VAL A 249 11.58 7.45 15.35
C VAL A 249 13.09 7.22 15.46
N LEU A 250 13.88 8.23 15.87
CA LEU A 250 15.32 8.10 16.00
C LEU A 250 15.69 7.40 17.31
N ASN A 251 16.52 6.37 17.21
CA ASN A 251 17.25 5.79 18.33
C ASN A 251 18.75 5.81 18.03
N THR A 252 19.58 5.70 19.07
CA THR A 252 21.04 5.61 18.92
C THR A 252 21.54 4.38 19.66
N PHE A 253 21.94 3.34 18.93
CA PHE A 253 22.51 2.13 19.49
C PHE A 253 23.96 2.38 19.92
N MET A 254 24.26 2.02 21.17
CA MET A 254 25.60 2.17 21.80
C MET A 254 26.20 3.58 21.65
N ASN A 255 25.36 4.63 21.69
CA ASN A 255 25.78 6.03 21.52
C ASN A 255 26.52 6.34 20.20
N GLN A 256 26.44 5.45 19.20
CA GLN A 256 27.20 5.57 17.96
C GLN A 256 26.36 5.40 16.70
N TYR A 257 25.45 4.42 16.67
CA TYR A 257 24.75 4.03 15.45
C TYR A 257 23.30 4.52 15.48
N HIS A 258 22.97 5.44 14.58
CA HIS A 258 21.61 5.95 14.46
C HIS A 258 20.71 4.91 13.78
N TRP A 259 19.54 4.70 14.38
CA TRP A 259 18.56 3.72 13.94
C TRP A 259 17.18 4.35 13.83
N TYR A 260 16.44 3.99 12.79
CA TYR A 260 15.09 4.49 12.55
C TYR A 260 14.08 3.39 12.87
N GLU A 261 13.36 3.57 13.97
CA GLU A 261 12.55 2.53 14.59
C GLU A 261 11.27 2.21 13.80
N GLU A 262 11.05 0.94 13.46
CA GLU A 262 9.73 0.48 13.04
C GLU A 262 8.71 0.66 14.17
N TYR A 263 9.13 0.33 15.39
CA TYR A 263 8.38 0.47 16.63
C TYR A 263 9.22 1.28 17.63
N PRO A 264 8.96 2.60 17.81
CA PRO A 264 9.75 3.49 18.67
C PRO A 264 9.51 3.21 20.15
N THR A 265 10.04 2.07 20.60
CA THR A 265 9.88 1.52 21.94
C THR A 265 11.02 1.96 22.86
N SER A 266 10.77 1.90 24.16
CA SER A 266 11.79 2.05 25.20
C SER A 266 11.67 0.89 26.20
N PRO A 267 12.69 0.01 26.32
CA PRO A 267 13.92 -0.04 25.52
C PRO A 267 13.64 -0.26 24.02
N SER A 268 14.59 0.11 23.16
CA SER A 268 14.47 -0.02 21.71
C SER A 268 14.51 -1.49 21.26
N THR A 269 13.80 -1.82 20.17
CA THR A 269 13.81 -3.16 19.58
C THR A 269 14.76 -3.31 18.40
N LEU A 270 15.03 -2.24 17.63
CA LEU A 270 15.91 -2.28 16.45
C LEU A 270 15.42 -3.33 15.42
N VAL A 271 14.22 -3.16 14.87
CA VAL A 271 13.68 -4.08 13.85
C VAL A 271 14.38 -3.87 12.50
N LEU A 272 14.89 -4.95 11.89
CA LEU A 272 15.72 -4.88 10.69
C LEU A 272 14.95 -4.46 9.43
N ASN A 273 13.86 -5.16 9.09
CA ASN A 273 13.13 -4.90 7.84
C ASN A 273 12.59 -3.47 7.80
N GLY A 274 12.03 -2.97 8.91
CA GLY A 274 11.42 -1.65 8.96
C GLY A 274 12.45 -0.54 8.84
N PHE A 275 13.64 -0.75 9.42
CA PHE A 275 14.77 0.15 9.22
C PHE A 275 15.19 0.20 7.75
N ILE A 276 15.40 -0.94 7.10
CA ILE A 276 15.79 -0.96 5.68
C ILE A 276 14.73 -0.30 4.79
N TYR A 277 13.44 -0.58 5.01
CA TYR A 277 12.37 0.12 4.27
C TYR A 277 12.38 1.63 4.46
N SER A 278 12.74 2.10 5.66
CA SER A 278 12.90 3.53 5.91
C SER A 278 14.05 4.13 5.08
N LEU A 279 15.17 3.40 4.93
CA LEU A 279 16.29 3.81 4.08
C LEU A 279 15.89 3.86 2.61
N LEU A 280 15.12 2.89 2.12
CA LEU A 280 14.64 2.88 0.73
C LEU A 280 13.75 4.11 0.42
N GLY A 281 12.91 4.51 1.37
CA GLY A 281 12.13 5.75 1.25
C GLY A 281 12.98 7.01 1.17
N LEU A 282 14.00 7.11 2.03
CA LEU A 282 14.98 8.20 2.00
C LEU A 282 15.78 8.22 0.70
N TYR A 283 16.16 7.03 0.19
CA TYR A 283 16.86 6.88 -1.09
C TYR A 283 16.00 7.35 -2.28
N ASP A 284 14.74 6.92 -2.35
CA ASP A 284 13.83 7.37 -3.40
C ASP A 284 13.67 8.90 -3.36
N LEU A 285 13.54 9.47 -2.16
CA LEU A 285 13.38 10.90 -1.98
C LEU A 285 14.65 11.69 -2.37
N LYS A 286 15.84 11.24 -1.94
CA LYS A 286 17.09 11.94 -2.26
C LYS A 286 17.32 12.01 -3.78
N LEU A 287 17.03 10.91 -4.49
CA LEU A 287 17.14 10.88 -5.95
C LEU A 287 16.11 11.77 -6.64
N THR A 288 14.86 11.76 -6.15
CA THR A 288 13.76 12.46 -6.78
C THR A 288 13.80 13.97 -6.55
N ALA A 289 14.20 14.41 -5.37
CA ALA A 289 14.24 15.83 -4.98
C ALA A 289 15.49 16.56 -5.50
N GLY A 290 16.52 15.82 -5.92
CA GLY A 290 17.80 16.38 -6.36
C GLY A 290 18.65 16.92 -5.19
N PRO A 291 19.89 17.37 -5.47
CA PRO A 291 20.89 17.64 -4.43
C PRO A 291 20.50 18.71 -3.41
N GLN A 292 19.77 19.74 -3.83
CA GLN A 292 19.43 20.87 -2.96
C GLN A 292 18.27 20.55 -2.02
N GLN A 293 17.14 20.07 -2.55
CA GLN A 293 15.96 19.75 -1.74
C GLN A 293 16.09 18.39 -1.03
N GLY A 294 16.83 17.46 -1.62
CA GLY A 294 17.06 16.11 -1.10
C GLY A 294 18.23 15.98 -0.13
N ALA A 295 18.92 17.08 0.22
CA ALA A 295 20.11 17.04 1.08
C ALA A 295 19.85 16.35 2.44
N GLU A 296 18.73 16.68 3.10
CA GLU A 296 18.35 16.05 4.38
C GLU A 296 18.09 14.55 4.22
N ALA A 297 17.40 14.14 3.15
CA ALA A 297 17.14 12.73 2.88
C ALA A 297 18.45 11.97 2.57
N ALA A 298 19.39 12.62 1.89
CA ALA A 298 20.71 12.06 1.61
C ALA A 298 21.52 11.85 2.90
N GLU A 299 21.58 12.85 3.79
CA GLU A 299 22.28 12.75 5.07
C GLU A 299 21.72 11.61 5.93
N LEU A 300 20.39 11.54 6.08
CA LEU A 300 19.71 10.49 6.83
C LEU A 300 19.95 9.11 6.20
N PHE A 301 19.92 9.00 4.87
CA PHE A 301 20.21 7.75 4.18
C PHE A 301 21.65 7.30 4.44
N ASP A 302 22.64 8.18 4.28
CA ASP A 302 24.05 7.84 4.44
C ASP A 302 24.38 7.46 5.89
N GLN A 303 23.81 8.17 6.85
CA GLN A 303 23.92 7.84 8.27
C GLN A 303 23.28 6.48 8.61
N GLY A 304 22.10 6.21 8.04
CA GLY A 304 21.42 4.94 8.22
C GLY A 304 22.17 3.76 7.58
N MET A 305 22.72 3.95 6.37
CA MET A 305 23.54 2.94 5.70
C MET A 305 24.82 2.62 6.46
N ARG A 306 25.49 3.62 7.05
CA ARG A 306 26.65 3.39 7.94
C ARG A 306 26.26 2.50 9.13
N SER A 307 25.13 2.80 9.77
CA SER A 307 24.62 2.02 10.91
C SER A 307 24.19 0.61 10.51
N LEU A 308 23.47 0.46 9.39
CA LEU A 308 23.06 -0.84 8.86
C LEU A 308 24.27 -1.75 8.66
N LYS A 309 25.29 -1.26 7.95
CA LYS A 309 26.48 -2.06 7.59
C LYS A 309 27.27 -2.49 8.81
N ALA A 310 27.39 -1.63 9.81
CA ALA A 310 28.05 -1.96 11.08
C ALA A 310 27.26 -2.97 11.93
N MET A 311 25.92 -2.86 11.94
CA MET A 311 25.06 -3.66 12.80
C MET A 311 24.57 -4.95 12.14
N LEU A 312 24.69 -5.10 10.82
CA LEU A 312 24.17 -6.26 10.08
C LEU A 312 24.63 -7.62 10.62
N PRO A 313 25.90 -7.80 11.05
CA PRO A 313 26.33 -9.07 11.67
C PRO A 313 25.58 -9.44 12.94
N LEU A 314 25.04 -8.47 13.69
CA LEU A 314 24.28 -8.73 14.92
C LEU A 314 22.94 -9.44 14.66
N TYR A 315 22.44 -9.38 13.42
CA TYR A 315 21.21 -10.04 13.01
C TYR A 315 21.44 -11.45 12.45
N ASP A 316 22.69 -11.88 12.31
CA ASP A 316 23.03 -13.19 11.75
C ASP A 316 23.11 -14.25 12.87
N SER A 317 22.25 -15.27 12.81
CA SER A 317 22.26 -16.36 13.79
C SER A 317 23.18 -17.52 13.39
N GLY A 318 23.83 -17.44 12.23
CA GLY A 318 24.59 -18.53 11.62
C GLY A 318 23.73 -19.60 10.93
N SER A 319 22.41 -19.51 10.98
CA SER A 319 21.47 -20.45 10.32
C SER A 319 20.11 -19.82 10.00
N GLY A 320 20.05 -18.50 9.99
CA GLY A 320 18.86 -17.69 9.87
C GLY A 320 19.20 -16.24 10.17
N SER A 321 18.17 -15.40 10.33
CA SER A 321 18.36 -14.03 10.84
C SER A 321 17.42 -13.73 12.01
N PHE A 322 17.83 -12.80 12.86
CA PHE A 322 16.95 -12.25 13.89
C PHE A 322 16.05 -11.18 13.27
N TYR A 323 14.81 -11.10 13.75
CA TYR A 323 13.86 -10.07 13.33
C TYR A 323 14.24 -8.69 13.91
N ASP A 324 14.74 -8.70 15.14
CA ASP A 324 15.11 -7.52 15.91
C ASP A 324 16.22 -7.85 16.92
N LEU A 325 16.79 -6.84 17.57
CA LEU A 325 17.87 -6.99 18.56
C LEU A 325 17.38 -6.91 20.02
N ARG A 326 16.14 -7.30 20.31
CA ARG A 326 15.61 -7.30 21.69
C ARG A 326 16.45 -8.12 22.67
N HIS A 327 17.16 -9.13 22.19
CA HIS A 327 18.06 -9.93 23.02
C HIS A 327 19.27 -9.14 23.52
N MET A 328 19.71 -8.13 22.74
CA MET A 328 20.79 -7.22 23.12
C MET A 328 20.28 -6.08 24.00
N THR A 329 19.11 -5.51 23.68
CA THR A 329 18.60 -4.30 24.35
C THR A 329 17.81 -4.60 25.62
N MET A 330 17.18 -5.77 25.72
CA MET A 330 16.27 -6.13 26.81
C MET A 330 16.71 -7.39 27.58
N ARG A 331 17.82 -8.04 27.18
CA ARG A 331 18.35 -9.26 27.83
C ARG A 331 17.34 -10.42 27.88
N VAL A 332 16.56 -10.58 26.82
CA VAL A 332 15.60 -11.68 26.63
C VAL A 332 16.09 -12.64 25.53
N ALA A 333 15.39 -13.74 25.32
CA ALA A 333 15.71 -14.66 24.22
C ALA A 333 15.64 -13.96 22.84
N PRO A 334 16.49 -14.34 21.86
CA PRO A 334 16.44 -13.79 20.51
C PRO A 334 15.11 -14.02 19.83
N ASN A 335 14.63 -12.99 19.13
CA ASN A 335 13.44 -13.09 18.29
C ASN A 335 13.85 -13.51 16.88
N LEU A 336 13.77 -14.82 16.59
CA LEU A 336 14.10 -15.35 15.27
C LEU A 336 13.10 -14.84 14.22
N ALA A 337 13.63 -14.39 13.08
CA ALA A 337 12.78 -14.10 11.94
C ALA A 337 12.22 -15.42 11.38
N ARG A 338 10.89 -15.54 11.34
CA ARG A 338 10.23 -16.60 10.56
C ARG A 338 10.67 -16.54 9.10
N TRP A 339 10.57 -17.66 8.38
CA TRP A 339 11.18 -17.81 7.06
C TRP A 339 10.75 -16.76 6.02
N ASP A 340 9.52 -16.27 6.05
CA ASP A 340 9.06 -15.18 5.18
C ASP A 340 9.70 -13.82 5.52
N TYR A 341 10.01 -13.55 6.79
CA TYR A 341 10.83 -12.38 7.14
C TYR A 341 12.30 -12.59 6.80
N HIS A 342 12.82 -13.81 6.97
CA HIS A 342 14.19 -14.12 6.57
C HIS A 342 14.40 -13.92 5.06
N THR A 343 13.50 -14.45 4.21
CA THR A 343 13.55 -14.22 2.76
C THR A 343 13.34 -12.76 2.41
N LEU A 344 12.48 -12.03 3.13
CA LEU A 344 12.36 -10.59 2.98
C LEU A 344 13.69 -9.87 3.27
N HIS A 345 14.38 -10.22 4.35
CA HIS A 345 15.69 -9.64 4.67
C HIS A 345 16.70 -9.88 3.54
N VAL A 346 16.75 -11.10 2.99
CA VAL A 346 17.60 -11.43 1.83
C VAL A 346 17.25 -10.55 0.63
N SER A 347 15.97 -10.43 0.27
CA SER A 347 15.54 -9.58 -0.85
C SER A 347 15.90 -8.11 -0.64
N LEU A 348 15.71 -7.59 0.57
CA LEU A 348 16.06 -6.20 0.90
C LEU A 348 17.57 -5.94 0.80
N LEU A 349 18.41 -6.88 1.25
CA LEU A 349 19.86 -6.76 1.11
C LEU A 349 20.31 -6.83 -0.36
N TYR A 350 19.69 -7.67 -1.19
CA TYR A 350 19.94 -7.66 -2.63
C TYR A 350 19.53 -6.35 -3.29
N VAL A 351 18.42 -5.73 -2.88
CA VAL A 351 18.05 -4.37 -3.34
C VAL A 351 19.13 -3.36 -2.95
N LEU A 352 19.56 -3.36 -1.69
CA LEU A 352 20.59 -2.42 -1.21
C LEU A 352 21.96 -2.66 -1.88
N ALA A 353 22.33 -3.90 -2.19
CA ALA A 353 23.57 -4.22 -2.91
C ALA A 353 23.61 -3.68 -4.36
N ASN A 354 22.46 -3.34 -4.93
CA ASN A 354 22.38 -2.63 -6.22
C ASN A 354 22.49 -1.10 -6.07
N ILE A 355 22.44 -0.59 -4.83
CA ILE A 355 22.46 0.84 -4.50
C ILE A 355 23.82 1.23 -3.91
N ASP A 356 24.39 0.41 -3.03
CA ASP A 356 25.68 0.62 -2.37
C ASP A 356 26.60 -0.57 -2.71
N PRO A 357 27.81 -0.33 -3.28
CA PRO A 357 28.72 -1.39 -3.71
C PRO A 357 29.44 -2.10 -2.55
N ASP A 358 29.21 -1.71 -1.29
CA ASP A 358 29.85 -2.33 -0.13
C ASP A 358 29.60 -3.85 -0.08
N PRO A 359 30.67 -4.69 -0.11
CA PRO A 359 30.53 -6.14 -0.17
C PRO A 359 29.72 -6.75 0.99
N ILE A 360 29.63 -6.10 2.15
CA ILE A 360 28.92 -6.65 3.32
C ILE A 360 27.45 -6.97 3.01
N LEU A 361 26.81 -6.16 2.16
CA LEU A 361 25.41 -6.31 1.79
C LEU A 361 25.19 -7.58 0.96
N LYS A 362 25.93 -7.70 -0.15
CA LYS A 362 25.82 -8.85 -1.07
C LYS A 362 26.31 -10.15 -0.43
N THR A 363 27.42 -10.10 0.29
CA THR A 363 27.98 -11.30 0.95
C THR A 363 27.06 -11.81 2.07
N THR A 364 26.41 -10.91 2.81
CA THR A 364 25.40 -11.30 3.81
C THR A 364 24.13 -11.83 3.15
N ALA A 365 23.63 -11.19 2.09
CA ALA A 365 22.46 -11.68 1.34
C ALA A 365 22.67 -13.11 0.82
N MET A 366 23.81 -13.39 0.18
CA MET A 366 24.15 -14.73 -0.33
C MET A 366 24.29 -15.76 0.78
N ARG A 367 24.88 -15.38 1.92
CA ARG A 367 25.01 -16.27 3.08
C ARG A 367 23.64 -16.61 3.67
N TRP A 368 22.78 -15.61 3.86
CA TRP A 368 21.43 -15.78 4.37
C TRP A 368 20.55 -16.57 3.41
N GLU A 369 20.64 -16.33 2.10
CA GLU A 369 19.98 -17.15 1.08
C GLU A 369 20.38 -18.63 1.23
N GLY A 370 21.64 -18.92 1.50
CA GLY A 370 22.10 -20.29 1.79
C GLY A 370 21.39 -20.95 2.98
N TYR A 371 20.98 -20.18 3.99
CA TYR A 371 20.27 -20.71 5.16
C TYR A 371 18.88 -21.26 4.80
N THR A 372 18.25 -20.73 3.75
CA THR A 372 16.98 -21.28 3.21
C THR A 372 17.13 -22.70 2.64
N GLN A 373 18.37 -23.10 2.33
CA GLN A 373 18.73 -24.42 1.82
C GLN A 373 19.37 -25.30 2.90
N GLY A 374 19.25 -24.93 4.18
CA GLY A 374 19.83 -25.69 5.29
C GLY A 374 21.33 -25.51 5.49
N LYS A 375 21.99 -24.60 4.75
CA LYS A 375 23.40 -24.27 5.03
C LYS A 375 23.51 -23.58 6.39
N ARG A 376 24.67 -23.71 7.03
CA ARG A 376 24.98 -23.06 8.30
C ARG A 376 26.35 -22.41 8.21
N ALA A 377 26.57 -21.37 9.00
CA ALA A 377 27.91 -20.85 9.23
C ALA A 377 28.81 -21.97 9.78
N LYS A 378 30.09 -21.95 9.42
CA LYS A 378 31.06 -22.91 9.95
C LYS A 378 31.14 -22.77 11.47
N HIS A 379 31.13 -23.89 12.18
CA HIS A 379 31.57 -23.94 13.57
C HIS A 379 33.09 -24.16 13.62
N ASN A 380 33.69 -23.94 14.80
CA ASN A 380 35.11 -24.17 15.06
C ASN A 380 35.48 -25.65 15.10
#